data_AF-A0A352PYI7-F1
#
_entry.id   AF-A0A352PYI7-F1
#
_cell.length_a   1.000
_cell.length_b   1.000
_cell.length_c   1.000
_cell.angle_alpha   90.00
_cell.angle_beta   90.00
_cell.angle_gamma   90.00
#
_symmetry.space_group_name_H-M   'P 1'
#
loop_
_entity.id
_entity.type
_entity.pdbx_description
1 polymer ?
#
loop_
_entity_poly.entity_id
_entity_poly.type
_entity_poly.pdbx_seq_one_letter_code
_entity_poly.pdbx_strand_id
1 'polypeptide(L)'
;MSRRIGFYICHCGTNIAGKVRTDEVVHFARTLKDVTVARDYKFMCSDPGQEMIQKDIRELGLNRVVVASCSPRLHEKTFQSACQRAGLNPYLFQMACVREHCSWVTEDVAEATHKAKTLAAAAIQRVGYHQRLHAREAKVHPDVLVVGAGIAGIQASLDIARADHRVYLVERHPSIGGHMVQFDKT
;
A
#
# COMPACT_ATOMS: atom_id res chain seq x y z
N MET A 1 8.69 19.21 18.67
CA MET A 1 9.70 18.60 17.78
C MET A 1 9.52 19.18 16.38
N SER A 2 10.59 19.59 15.71
CA SER A 2 10.56 19.99 14.30
C SER A 2 10.24 18.78 13.42
N ARG A 3 9.48 18.99 12.34
CA ARG A 3 9.14 17.91 11.39
C ARG A 3 10.38 17.59 10.55
N ARG A 4 10.63 16.30 10.34
CA ARG A 4 11.75 15.77 9.54
C ARG A 4 11.18 14.72 8.60
N ILE A 5 10.89 15.15 7.38
CA ILE A 5 10.19 14.34 6.37
C ILE A 5 11.21 13.69 5.44
N GLY A 6 11.14 12.37 5.30
CA GLY A 6 11.81 11.65 4.19
C GLY A 6 10.86 11.45 3.03
N PHE A 7 11.23 11.91 1.84
CA PHE A 7 10.49 11.72 0.61
C PHE A 7 11.19 10.71 -0.30
N TYR A 8 10.42 9.76 -0.85
CA TYR A 8 10.95 8.74 -1.75
C TYR A 8 10.04 8.61 -2.97
N ILE A 9 10.60 8.66 -4.18
CA ILE A 9 9.85 8.39 -5.40
C ILE A 9 10.33 7.11 -6.08
N CYS A 10 9.39 6.25 -6.46
CA CYS A 10 9.68 4.99 -7.14
C CYS A 10 9.71 5.18 -8.66
N HIS A 11 10.63 4.52 -9.35
CA HIS A 11 10.58 4.41 -10.82
C HIS A 11 9.59 3.34 -11.29
N CYS A 12 9.41 2.29 -10.48
CA CYS A 12 8.61 1.10 -10.77
C CYS A 12 9.03 0.47 -12.12
N GLY A 13 10.34 0.33 -12.32
CA GLY A 13 10.91 0.04 -13.64
C GLY A 13 10.64 1.22 -14.58
N THR A 14 9.91 0.99 -15.67
CA THR A 14 9.48 2.03 -16.61
C THR A 14 8.05 2.52 -16.35
N ASN A 15 7.31 1.91 -15.40
CA ASN A 15 5.90 2.24 -15.19
C ASN A 15 5.68 3.66 -14.70
N ILE A 16 6.59 4.20 -13.86
CA ILE A 16 6.55 5.60 -13.43
C ILE A 16 7.61 6.38 -14.22
N ALA A 17 8.87 5.92 -14.22
CA ALA A 17 9.97 6.66 -14.84
C ALA A 17 9.86 6.82 -16.37
N GLY A 18 9.05 6.00 -17.05
CA GLY A 18 8.78 6.16 -18.48
C GLY A 18 7.89 7.35 -18.83
N LYS A 19 7.17 7.92 -17.85
CA LYS A 19 6.25 9.07 -18.04
C LYS A 19 6.48 10.22 -17.06
N VAL A 20 7.12 9.96 -15.92
CA VAL A 20 7.41 10.94 -14.88
C VAL A 20 8.93 11.06 -14.74
N ARG A 21 9.46 12.27 -14.88
CA ARG A 21 10.87 12.58 -14.63
C ARG A 21 11.13 12.61 -13.13
N THR A 22 11.40 11.43 -12.56
CA THR A 22 11.48 11.21 -11.12
C THR A 22 12.59 12.00 -10.45
N ASP A 23 13.68 12.25 -11.15
CA ASP A 23 14.77 13.11 -10.73
C ASP A 23 14.29 14.55 -10.52
N GLU A 24 13.49 15.11 -11.45
CA GLU A 24 12.92 16.45 -11.28
C GLU A 24 11.96 16.51 -10.08
N VAL A 25 11.21 15.43 -9.81
CA VAL A 25 10.33 15.35 -8.64
C VAL A 25 11.14 15.31 -7.35
N VAL A 26 12.29 14.61 -7.31
CA VAL A 26 13.22 14.64 -6.18
C VAL A 26 13.73 16.05 -5.94
N HIS A 27 14.23 16.72 -6.98
CA HIS A 27 14.76 18.08 -6.86
C HIS A 27 13.69 19.05 -6.35
N PHE A 28 12.47 18.96 -6.88
CA PHE A 28 11.33 19.73 -6.39
C PHE A 28 11.00 19.41 -4.93
N ALA A 29 10.94 18.14 -4.53
CA ALA A 29 10.61 17.77 -3.15
C ALA A 29 11.63 18.32 -2.14
N ARG A 30 12.92 18.44 -2.51
CA ARG A 30 13.96 19.02 -1.64
C ARG A 30 13.73 20.49 -1.30
N THR A 31 13.00 21.24 -2.13
CA THR A 31 12.72 22.66 -1.87
C THR A 31 11.55 22.87 -0.91
N LEU A 32 10.80 21.81 -0.60
CA LEU A 32 9.61 21.89 0.25
C LEU A 32 9.99 21.89 1.73
N LYS A 33 9.21 22.65 2.51
CA LYS A 33 9.38 22.80 3.95
C LYS A 33 9.42 21.44 4.67
N ASP A 34 10.30 21.32 5.66
CA ASP A 34 10.48 20.17 6.55
C ASP A 34 11.01 18.88 5.87
N VAL A 35 11.25 18.88 4.55
CA VAL A 35 11.88 17.77 3.83
C VAL A 35 13.36 17.70 4.17
N THR A 36 13.75 16.64 4.88
CA THR A 36 15.13 16.39 5.32
C THR A 36 15.92 15.60 4.30
N VAL A 37 15.25 14.67 3.59
CA VAL A 37 15.85 13.85 2.55
C VAL A 37 14.84 13.59 1.44
N ALA A 38 15.31 13.59 0.20
CA ALA A 38 14.52 13.19 -0.96
C ALA A 38 15.37 12.32 -1.88
N ARG A 39 14.86 11.13 -2.22
CA ARG A 39 15.56 10.13 -3.05
C ARG A 39 14.61 9.51 -4.06
N ASP A 40 15.16 9.03 -5.17
CA ASP A 40 14.49 8.14 -6.10
C ASP A 40 15.16 6.75 -6.09
N TYR A 41 14.38 5.71 -6.38
CA TYR A 41 14.90 4.36 -6.51
C TYR A 41 14.04 3.52 -7.44
N LYS A 42 14.66 2.52 -8.08
CA LYS A 42 14.01 1.68 -9.11
C LYS A 42 12.75 0.98 -8.60
N PHE A 43 12.83 0.37 -7.43
CA PHE A 43 11.73 -0.37 -6.82
C PHE A 43 11.67 -0.10 -5.31
N MET A 44 10.93 0.94 -4.89
CA MET A 44 10.85 1.30 -3.47
C MET A 44 10.29 0.18 -2.58
N CYS A 45 9.43 -0.70 -3.11
CA CYS A 45 8.86 -1.81 -2.35
C CYS A 45 9.79 -3.04 -2.23
N SER A 46 10.91 -3.10 -2.96
CA SER A 46 11.87 -4.18 -2.78
C SER A 46 12.67 -4.01 -1.48
N ASP A 47 13.38 -5.06 -1.05
CA ASP A 47 14.16 -5.03 0.19
C ASP A 47 15.15 -3.85 0.23
N PRO A 48 15.96 -3.57 -0.82
CA PRO A 48 16.84 -2.39 -0.82
C PRO A 48 16.09 -1.06 -0.69
N GLY A 49 14.90 -0.94 -1.29
CA GLY A 49 14.08 0.27 -1.19
C GLY A 49 13.53 0.47 0.23
N GLN A 50 13.08 -0.62 0.86
CA GLN A 50 12.61 -0.59 2.24
C GLN A 50 13.76 -0.37 3.24
N GLU A 51 14.93 -0.95 3.01
CA GLU A 51 16.13 -0.72 3.82
C GLU A 51 16.62 0.71 3.75
N MET A 52 16.56 1.34 2.57
CA MET A 52 16.87 2.76 2.39
C MET A 52 16.01 3.65 3.29
N ILE A 53 14.67 3.42 3.29
CA ILE A 53 13.75 4.15 4.17
C ILE A 53 14.12 3.92 5.64
N GLN A 54 14.35 2.66 6.02
CA GLN A 54 14.67 2.30 7.41
C GLN A 54 15.98 2.94 7.89
N LYS A 55 17.00 2.95 7.03
CA LYS A 55 18.31 3.56 7.30
C LYS A 55 18.18 5.06 7.50
N ASP A 56 17.53 5.75 6.56
CA ASP A 56 17.33 7.19 6.65
C ASP A 56 16.49 7.58 7.88
N ILE A 57 15.47 6.79 8.26
CA ILE A 57 14.70 7.03 9.49
C ILE A 57 15.63 7.08 10.71
N ARG A 58 16.53 6.09 10.84
CA ARG A 58 17.44 5.97 11.98
C ARG A 58 18.54 7.04 11.95
N GLU A 59 19.21 7.21 10.81
CA GLU A 59 20.38 8.07 10.67
C GLU A 59 20.03 9.55 10.64
N LEU A 60 18.92 9.91 9.99
CA LEU A 60 18.52 11.30 9.81
C LEU A 60 17.46 11.73 10.83
N GLY A 61 17.04 10.83 11.73
CA GLY A 61 16.01 11.09 12.74
C GLY A 61 14.68 11.49 12.11
N LEU A 62 14.29 10.84 11.01
CA LEU A 62 13.04 11.17 10.33
C LEU A 62 11.85 10.85 11.24
N ASN A 63 10.88 11.75 11.28
CA ASN A 63 9.66 11.57 12.05
C ASN A 63 8.41 11.55 11.18
N ARG A 64 8.56 11.64 9.86
CA ARG A 64 7.51 11.47 8.85
C ARG A 64 8.12 10.86 7.58
N VAL A 65 7.36 10.05 6.86
CA VAL A 65 7.79 9.47 5.59
C VAL A 65 6.71 9.64 4.52
N VAL A 66 7.12 10.03 3.32
CA VAL A 66 6.28 10.06 2.13
C VAL A 66 6.88 9.18 1.06
N VAL A 67 6.07 8.28 0.48
CA VAL A 67 6.48 7.49 -0.70
C VAL A 67 5.55 7.80 -1.87
N ALA A 68 6.10 8.40 -2.92
CA ALA A 68 5.45 8.59 -4.21
C ALA A 68 5.66 7.34 -5.09
N SER A 69 4.63 6.51 -5.23
CA SER A 69 4.72 5.27 -6.00
C SER A 69 3.36 4.80 -6.54
N CYS A 70 2.96 3.56 -6.27
CA CYS A 70 1.71 2.94 -6.66
C CYS A 70 0.53 3.37 -5.76
N SER A 71 -0.62 2.71 -5.89
CA SER A 71 -1.81 2.94 -5.06
C SER A 71 -1.59 2.49 -3.61
N PRO A 72 -2.06 3.26 -2.60
CA PRO A 72 -2.01 2.84 -1.20
C PRO A 72 -2.80 1.54 -0.95
N ARG A 73 -3.78 1.22 -1.81
CA ARG A 73 -4.50 -0.05 -1.77
C ARG A 73 -3.61 -1.28 -1.98
N LEU A 74 -2.42 -1.09 -2.56
CA LEU A 74 -1.47 -2.15 -2.85
C LEU A 74 -0.35 -2.21 -1.79
N HIS A 75 0.41 -1.13 -1.59
CA HIS A 75 1.65 -1.16 -0.78
C HIS A 75 1.65 -0.25 0.45
N GLU A 76 0.53 0.33 0.88
CA GLU A 76 0.51 1.14 2.10
C GLU A 76 1.00 0.31 3.30
N LYS A 77 0.48 -0.91 3.48
CA LYS A 77 0.88 -1.80 4.57
C LYS A 77 2.35 -2.23 4.51
N THR A 78 2.90 -2.35 3.31
CA THR A 78 4.33 -2.65 3.11
C THR A 78 5.20 -1.53 3.64
N PHE A 79 4.92 -0.28 3.25
CA PHE A 79 5.70 0.87 3.70
C PHE A 79 5.44 1.26 5.16
N GLN A 80 4.21 1.08 5.66
CA GLN A 80 3.90 1.20 7.09
C GLN A 80 4.74 0.22 7.91
N SER A 81 4.82 -1.05 7.47
CA SER A 81 5.66 -2.07 8.11
C SER A 81 7.15 -1.70 8.05
N ALA A 82 7.63 -1.17 6.92
CA ALA A 82 9.02 -0.70 6.81
C ALA A 82 9.33 0.44 7.80
N CYS A 83 8.44 1.43 7.91
CA CYS A 83 8.56 2.50 8.90
C CYS A 83 8.58 1.95 10.33
N GLN A 84 7.67 1.00 10.62
CA GLN A 84 7.55 0.37 11.94
C GLN A 84 8.81 -0.40 12.34
N ARG A 85 9.44 -1.15 11.41
CA ARG A 85 10.72 -1.85 11.65
C ARG A 85 11.89 -0.89 11.94
N ALA A 86 11.77 0.38 11.56
CA ALA A 86 12.71 1.43 11.94
C ALA A 86 12.30 2.22 13.19
N GLY A 87 11.24 1.83 13.88
CA GLY A 87 10.75 2.50 15.10
C GLY A 87 9.86 3.72 14.83
N LEU A 88 9.52 4.01 13.57
CA LEU A 88 8.58 5.07 13.23
C LEU A 88 7.14 4.55 13.30
N ASN A 89 6.26 5.29 13.97
CA ASN A 89 4.84 4.94 14.03
C ASN A 89 4.24 4.84 12.62
N PRO A 90 3.56 3.74 12.24
CA PRO A 90 3.13 3.49 10.88
C PRO A 90 2.12 4.52 10.35
N TYR A 91 1.43 5.26 11.22
CA TYR A 91 0.46 6.28 10.82
C TYR A 91 1.11 7.64 10.56
N LEU A 92 2.42 7.77 10.79
CA LEU A 92 3.24 8.93 10.41
C LEU A 92 3.81 8.82 8.98
N PHE A 93 3.23 7.92 8.19
CA PHE A 93 3.51 7.68 6.78
C PHE A 93 2.38 8.22 5.90
N GLN A 94 2.71 8.69 4.70
CA GLN A 94 1.75 9.06 3.66
C GLN A 94 2.21 8.54 2.30
N MET A 95 1.28 8.01 1.51
CA MET A 95 1.57 7.61 0.13
C MET A 95 1.04 8.64 -0.86
N ALA A 96 1.79 8.87 -1.94
CA ALA A 96 1.32 9.60 -3.11
C ALA A 96 1.25 8.63 -4.30
N CYS A 97 0.06 8.42 -4.86
CA CYS A 97 -0.10 7.53 -6.02
C CYS A 97 0.27 8.29 -7.29
N VAL A 98 1.49 8.07 -7.80
CA VAL A 98 2.01 8.67 -9.04
C VAL A 98 2.09 7.65 -10.19
N ARG A 99 1.61 6.42 -9.98
CA ARG A 99 1.47 5.40 -11.02
C ARG A 99 0.05 5.37 -11.60
N GLU A 100 -0.88 4.73 -10.89
CA GLU A 100 -2.26 4.54 -11.35
C GLU A 100 -3.01 5.86 -11.58
N HIS A 101 -2.69 6.91 -10.80
CA HIS A 101 -3.36 8.22 -10.90
C HIS A 101 -2.56 9.26 -11.69
N CYS A 102 -1.39 8.89 -12.23
CA CYS A 102 -0.53 9.83 -12.96
C CYS A 102 0.17 9.16 -14.14
N SER A 103 1.26 8.42 -13.94
CA SER A 103 2.08 7.92 -15.04
C SER A 103 1.34 7.00 -16.03
N TRP A 104 0.37 6.21 -15.57
CA TRP A 104 -0.40 5.32 -16.45
C TRP A 104 -1.54 5.99 -17.21
N VAL A 105 -1.95 7.19 -16.78
CA VAL A 105 -3.17 7.85 -17.27
C VAL A 105 -2.93 9.25 -17.81
N THR A 106 -1.67 9.68 -17.88
CA THR A 106 -1.27 10.97 -18.43
C THR A 106 -0.25 10.72 -19.54
N GLU A 107 -0.60 11.12 -20.76
CA GLU A 107 0.20 10.82 -21.95
C GLU A 107 1.46 11.68 -22.04
N ASP A 108 1.33 12.98 -21.79
CA ASP A 108 2.43 13.94 -21.86
C ASP A 108 3.35 13.85 -20.64
N VAL A 109 4.66 13.82 -20.91
CA VAL A 109 5.69 13.62 -19.87
C VAL A 109 5.84 14.86 -18.99
N ALA A 110 5.71 16.06 -19.54
CA ALA A 110 5.82 17.30 -18.77
C ALA A 110 4.61 17.48 -17.86
N GLU A 111 3.41 17.20 -18.36
CA GLU A 111 2.17 17.19 -17.59
C GLU A 111 2.21 16.15 -16.47
N ALA A 112 2.60 14.90 -16.78
CA ALA A 112 2.72 13.84 -15.78
C ALA A 112 3.75 14.19 -14.70
N THR A 113 4.88 14.79 -15.08
CA THR A 113 5.90 15.25 -14.13
C THR A 113 5.38 16.38 -13.26
N HIS A 114 4.68 17.37 -13.83
CA HIS A 114 4.06 18.46 -13.08
C HIS A 114 3.01 17.93 -12.09
N LYS A 115 2.12 17.03 -12.55
CA LYS A 115 1.11 16.37 -11.73
C LYS A 115 1.74 15.57 -10.59
N ALA A 116 2.82 14.83 -10.85
CA ALA A 116 3.56 14.10 -9.82
C ALA A 116 4.18 15.02 -8.76
N LYS A 117 4.74 16.18 -9.15
CA LYS A 117 5.21 17.22 -8.22
C LYS A 117 4.06 17.73 -7.35
N THR A 118 2.90 18.03 -7.93
CA THR A 118 1.72 18.48 -7.18
C THR A 118 1.23 17.43 -6.18
N LEU A 119 1.14 16.16 -6.58
CA LEU A 119 0.76 15.05 -5.70
C LEU A 119 1.78 14.84 -4.57
N ALA A 120 3.08 14.96 -4.87
CA ALA A 120 4.14 14.88 -3.87
C ALA A 120 4.04 16.03 -2.86
N ALA A 121 3.85 17.27 -3.31
CA ALA A 121 3.68 18.43 -2.44
C ALA A 121 2.48 18.27 -1.52
N ALA A 122 1.33 17.85 -2.05
CA ALA A 122 0.13 17.60 -1.26
C ALA A 122 0.37 16.53 -0.17
N ALA A 123 1.05 15.43 -0.52
CA ALA A 123 1.37 14.38 0.45
C ALA A 123 2.37 14.84 1.52
N ILE A 124 3.41 15.59 1.14
CA ILE A 124 4.39 16.18 2.06
C ILE A 124 3.71 17.16 3.04
N GLN A 125 2.82 18.01 2.55
CA GLN A 125 2.06 18.93 3.41
C GLN A 125 1.14 18.15 4.36
N ARG A 126 0.41 17.16 3.85
CA ARG A 126 -0.56 16.37 4.63
C ARG A 126 0.12 15.57 5.75
N VAL A 127 1.25 14.93 5.48
CA VAL A 127 1.93 14.06 6.47
C VAL A 127 2.38 14.84 7.71
N GLY A 128 2.62 16.15 7.57
CA GLY A 128 2.93 17.05 8.69
C GLY A 128 1.82 17.14 9.75
N TYR A 129 0.57 16.87 9.37
CA TYR A 129 -0.60 16.86 10.26
C TYR A 129 -0.92 15.48 10.84
N HIS A 130 -0.25 14.42 10.37
CA HIS A 130 -0.47 13.08 10.89
C HIS A 130 -0.08 13.01 12.37
N GLN A 131 -0.88 12.28 13.12
CA GLN A 131 -0.68 12.00 14.54
C GLN A 131 -0.29 10.54 14.73
N ARG A 132 0.35 10.25 15.86
CA ARG A 132 0.62 8.86 16.24
C ARG A 132 -0.71 8.18 16.55
N LEU A 133 -0.97 7.06 15.89
CA LEU A 133 -2.12 6.20 16.18
C LEU A 133 -1.64 4.80 16.56
N HIS A 134 -2.53 4.00 17.11
CA HIS A 134 -2.31 2.60 17.43
C HIS A 134 -3.38 1.75 16.74
N ALA A 135 -3.00 0.54 16.35
CA ALA A 135 -3.98 -0.43 15.87
C ALA A 135 -4.94 -0.76 17.02
N ARG A 136 -6.23 -0.85 16.73
CA ARG A 136 -7.21 -1.32 17.70
C ARG A 136 -7.22 -2.83 17.69
N GLU A 137 -7.14 -3.42 18.86
CA GLU A 137 -7.37 -4.84 19.04
C GLU A 137 -8.87 -5.09 19.21
N ALA A 138 -9.35 -6.18 18.60
CA ALA A 138 -10.74 -6.59 18.68
C ALA A 138 -10.79 -8.11 18.83
N LYS A 139 -11.72 -8.58 19.67
CA LYS A 139 -11.96 -10.02 19.83
C LYS A 139 -12.62 -10.56 18.56
N VAL A 140 -12.03 -11.59 17.98
CA VAL A 140 -12.58 -12.31 16.82
C VAL A 140 -13.38 -13.50 17.32
N HIS A 141 -14.61 -13.65 16.85
CA HIS A 141 -15.40 -14.85 17.10
C HIS A 141 -14.85 -16.01 16.25
N PRO A 142 -14.61 -17.20 16.84
CA PRO A 142 -13.93 -18.28 16.12
C PRO A 142 -14.80 -18.96 15.05
N ASP A 143 -16.13 -18.90 15.19
CA ASP A 143 -17.04 -19.48 14.19
C ASP A 143 -16.95 -18.76 12.84
N VAL A 144 -16.99 -19.54 11.76
CA VAL A 144 -16.93 -19.04 10.37
C VAL A 144 -18.29 -19.17 9.68
N LEU A 145 -18.65 -18.20 8.85
CA LEU A 145 -19.81 -18.25 7.95
C LEU A 145 -19.33 -18.35 6.51
N VAL A 146 -19.78 -19.39 5.79
CA VAL A 146 -19.59 -19.55 4.36
C VAL A 146 -20.92 -19.33 3.65
N VAL A 147 -20.94 -18.41 2.69
CA VAL A 147 -22.14 -18.05 1.92
C VAL A 147 -22.03 -18.62 0.51
N GLY A 148 -22.97 -19.50 0.17
CA GLY A 148 -23.01 -20.25 -1.07
C GLY A 148 -22.39 -21.64 -0.93
N ALA A 149 -23.18 -22.68 -1.17
CA ALA A 149 -22.81 -24.09 -1.09
C ALA A 149 -22.57 -24.71 -2.49
N GLY A 150 -21.95 -23.96 -3.39
CA GLY A 150 -21.30 -24.53 -4.57
C GLY A 150 -20.00 -25.25 -4.22
N ILE A 151 -19.30 -25.81 -5.22
CA ILE A 151 -18.04 -26.55 -5.00
C ILE A 151 -17.01 -25.78 -4.16
N ALA A 152 -16.85 -24.48 -4.39
CA ALA A 152 -15.92 -23.64 -3.63
C ALA A 152 -16.32 -23.50 -2.16
N GLY A 153 -17.61 -23.26 -1.86
CA GLY A 153 -18.08 -23.08 -0.49
C GLY A 153 -18.13 -24.39 0.29
N ILE A 154 -18.47 -25.50 -0.37
CA ILE A 154 -18.39 -26.84 0.21
C ILE A 154 -16.93 -27.14 0.59
N GLN A 155 -15.99 -26.94 -0.33
CA GLN A 155 -14.57 -27.21 -0.07
C GLN A 155 -14.02 -26.33 1.07
N ALA A 156 -14.30 -25.03 1.04
CA ALA A 156 -13.91 -24.11 2.11
C ALA A 156 -14.46 -24.56 3.47
N SER A 157 -15.73 -24.96 3.53
CA SER A 157 -16.37 -25.42 4.76
C SER A 157 -15.73 -26.72 5.29
N LEU A 158 -15.42 -27.67 4.40
CA LEU A 158 -14.74 -28.91 4.79
C LEU A 158 -13.34 -28.65 5.35
N ASP A 159 -12.57 -27.75 4.73
CA ASP A 159 -11.21 -27.44 5.19
C ASP A 159 -11.23 -26.70 6.54
N ILE A 160 -12.18 -25.78 6.74
CA ILE A 160 -12.39 -25.10 8.03
C ILE A 160 -12.80 -26.11 9.11
N ALA A 161 -13.75 -27.00 8.81
CA ALA A 161 -14.21 -28.02 9.75
C ALA A 161 -13.11 -29.02 10.12
N ARG A 162 -12.25 -29.41 9.15
CA ARG A 162 -11.08 -30.27 9.38
C ARG A 162 -9.99 -29.62 10.22
N ALA A 163 -9.96 -28.29 10.26
CA ALA A 163 -9.09 -27.51 11.15
C ALA A 163 -9.74 -27.27 12.53
N ASP A 164 -10.76 -28.05 12.90
CA ASP A 164 -11.48 -28.00 14.18
C ASP A 164 -12.19 -26.65 14.46
N HIS A 165 -12.57 -25.93 13.40
CA HIS A 165 -13.36 -24.70 13.51
C HIS A 165 -14.83 -24.94 13.16
N ARG A 166 -15.74 -24.35 13.97
CA ARG A 166 -17.17 -24.37 13.68
C ARG A 166 -17.46 -23.52 12.44
N VAL A 167 -18.18 -24.10 11.48
CA VAL A 167 -18.59 -23.43 10.25
C VAL A 167 -20.10 -23.52 10.04
N TYR A 168 -20.72 -22.40 9.67
CA TYR A 168 -22.09 -22.34 9.17
C TYR A 168 -22.03 -22.19 7.65
N LEU A 169 -22.61 -23.13 6.91
CA LEU A 169 -22.74 -23.07 5.46
C LEU A 169 -24.17 -22.66 5.10
N VAL A 170 -24.34 -21.51 4.47
CA VAL A 170 -25.66 -20.98 4.09
C VAL A 170 -25.81 -21.00 2.58
N GLU A 171 -26.83 -21.71 2.09
CA GLU A 171 -27.19 -21.79 0.68
C GLU A 171 -28.54 -21.11 0.43
N ARG A 172 -28.64 -20.38 -0.68
CA ARG A 172 -29.87 -19.70 -1.09
C ARG A 172 -30.92 -20.69 -1.58
N HIS A 173 -30.50 -21.73 -2.29
CA HIS A 173 -31.37 -22.73 -2.87
C HIS A 173 -31.67 -23.89 -1.90
N PRO A 174 -32.72 -24.69 -2.16
CA PRO A 174 -33.03 -25.85 -1.33
C PRO A 174 -31.96 -26.96 -1.34
N SER A 175 -31.01 -26.93 -2.28
CA SER A 175 -29.94 -27.92 -2.41
C SER A 175 -28.59 -27.25 -2.57
N ILE A 176 -27.56 -27.92 -2.05
CA ILE A 176 -26.15 -27.62 -2.29
C ILE A 176 -25.70 -28.16 -3.65
N GLY A 177 -24.49 -27.79 -4.08
CA GLY A 177 -23.84 -28.26 -5.30
C GLY A 177 -23.57 -27.15 -6.33
N GLY A 178 -24.33 -26.05 -6.27
CA GLY A 178 -24.20 -24.91 -7.20
C GLY A 178 -24.33 -25.35 -8.66
N HIS A 179 -23.58 -24.72 -9.57
CA HIS A 179 -23.62 -25.11 -10.99
C HIS A 179 -23.00 -26.48 -11.27
N MET A 180 -22.18 -27.02 -10.37
CA MET A 180 -21.47 -28.28 -10.63
C MET A 180 -22.43 -29.45 -10.84
N VAL A 181 -23.53 -29.50 -10.10
CA VAL A 181 -24.53 -30.58 -10.20
C VAL A 181 -25.39 -30.50 -11.46
N GLN A 182 -25.28 -29.41 -12.23
CA GLN A 182 -25.98 -29.23 -13.51
C GLN A 182 -25.16 -29.74 -14.69
N PHE A 183 -23.85 -29.92 -14.52
CA PHE A 183 -22.97 -30.38 -15.59
C PHE A 183 -22.96 -31.91 -15.66
N ASP A 184 -23.10 -32.42 -16.88
CA ASP A 184 -22.80 -33.82 -17.20
C ASP A 184 -21.33 -33.97 -17.60
N LYS A 185 -20.81 -35.20 -17.52
CA LYS A 185 -19.47 -35.53 -18.03
C LYS A 185 -19.61 -36.08 -19.44
N THR A 186 -18.96 -35.43 -20.42
CA THR A 186 -18.66 -36.05 -21.72
C THR A 186 -17.46 -36.97 -21.62
#